data_AF-E5YDH5-F1
#
_entry.id   AF-E5YDH5-F1
#
_cell.length_a   1.000
_cell.length_b   1.000
_cell.length_c   1.000
_cell.angle_alpha   90.00
_cell.angle_beta   90.00
_cell.angle_gamma   90.00
#
_symmetry.space_group_name_H-M   'P 1'
#
loop_
_entity.id
_entity.type
_entity.pdbx_description
1 polymer ?
#
loop_
_entity_poly.entity_id
_entity_poly.type
_entity_poly.pdbx_seq_one_letter_code
_entity_poly.pdbx_strand_id
1 'polypeptide(L)'
;MTKSDFIKRMIGVPWANRACSMEACDCWGLVALYYRHVLGKEVHHKAGYESNRDFLTCYREEVVFWQREKVPVEDGIFVGYMGRRAEHVGLVLNGMALHSRGLNGSVRLDKLRVMEKVFTKVEFYSYGTSRNPALARGAEGEN
;
A
#
# COMPACT_ATOMS: atom_id res chain seq x y z
N MET A 1 -8.18 -16.33 2.19
CA MET A 1 -7.43 -17.01 1.12
C MET A 1 -5.96 -17.09 1.51
N THR A 2 -5.18 -17.99 0.91
CA THR A 2 -3.74 -18.02 1.21
C THR A 2 -3.02 -16.86 0.51
N LYS A 3 -1.84 -16.48 1.04
CA LYS A 3 -0.95 -15.48 0.43
C LYS A 3 -0.61 -15.83 -1.02
N SER A 4 -0.25 -17.08 -1.27
CA SER A 4 0.12 -17.57 -2.59
C SER A 4 -1.04 -17.49 -3.58
N ASP A 5 -2.27 -17.81 -3.15
CA ASP A 5 -3.45 -17.71 -4.00
C ASP A 5 -3.79 -16.26 -4.33
N PHE A 6 -3.69 -15.37 -3.34
CA PHE A 6 -3.88 -13.94 -3.55
C PHE A 6 -2.89 -13.38 -4.58
N ILE A 7 -1.59 -13.68 -4.43
CA ILE A 7 -0.56 -13.21 -5.38
C ILE A 7 -0.86 -13.71 -6.79
N LYS A 8 -1.15 -15.01 -6.96
CA LYS A 8 -1.49 -15.60 -8.26
C LYS A 8 -2.72 -14.96 -8.89
N ARG A 9 -3.74 -14.65 -8.06
CA ARG A 9 -4.98 -14.02 -8.53
C ARG A 9 -4.75 -12.56 -8.94
N MET A 10 -3.92 -11.83 -8.19
CA MET A 10 -3.78 -10.40 -8.36
C MET A 10 -2.77 -10.01 -9.44
N ILE A 11 -1.71 -10.78 -9.69
CA ILE A 11 -0.75 -10.45 -10.76
C ILE A 11 -1.49 -10.28 -12.10
N GLY A 12 -1.26 -9.13 -12.75
CA GLY A 12 -1.89 -8.77 -14.01
C GLY A 12 -3.24 -8.04 -13.89
N VAL A 13 -3.84 -7.98 -12.69
CA VAL A 13 -5.07 -7.19 -12.46
C VAL A 13 -4.80 -5.74 -12.83
N PRO A 14 -5.61 -5.13 -13.72
CA PRO A 14 -5.37 -3.79 -14.23
C PRO A 14 -5.46 -2.74 -13.13
N TRP A 15 -4.64 -1.72 -13.26
CA TRP A 15 -4.79 -0.52 -12.46
C TRP A 15 -6.03 0.26 -12.92
N ALA A 16 -6.86 0.66 -11.97
CA ALA A 16 -7.91 1.63 -12.19
C ALA A 16 -7.99 2.56 -10.98
N ASN A 17 -8.12 3.86 -11.24
CA ASN A 17 -8.13 4.88 -10.19
C ASN A 17 -9.25 4.58 -9.18
N ARG A 18 -8.90 4.49 -7.90
CA ARG A 18 -9.80 4.22 -6.77
C ARG A 18 -10.49 2.86 -6.83
N ALA A 19 -10.04 1.95 -7.68
CA ALA A 19 -10.60 0.61 -7.72
C ALA A 19 -10.05 -0.23 -6.55
N CYS A 20 -10.91 -1.07 -5.98
CA CYS A 20 -10.59 -1.96 -4.86
C CYS A 20 -11.33 -3.29 -5.05
N SER A 21 -11.09 -3.96 -6.17
CA SER A 21 -11.65 -5.28 -6.46
C SER A 21 -10.61 -6.24 -7.03
N MET A 22 -11.00 -7.51 -7.17
CA MET A 22 -10.15 -8.56 -7.75
C MET A 22 -10.06 -8.46 -9.29
N GLU A 23 -10.79 -7.52 -9.90
CA GLU A 23 -10.88 -7.29 -11.35
C GLU A 23 -10.14 -6.01 -11.75
N ALA A 24 -10.05 -5.03 -10.86
CA ALA A 24 -9.19 -3.85 -11.00
C ALA A 24 -8.87 -3.27 -9.62
N CYS A 25 -7.64 -2.79 -9.44
CA CYS A 25 -7.27 -2.09 -8.22
C CYS A 25 -6.13 -1.11 -8.42
N ASP A 26 -6.13 -0.01 -7.69
CA ASP A 26 -4.95 0.83 -7.58
C ASP A 26 -3.99 0.34 -6.47
N CYS A 27 -2.95 1.11 -6.19
CA CYS A 27 -1.92 0.73 -5.23
C CYS A 27 -2.48 0.55 -3.81
N TRP A 28 -3.43 1.38 -3.40
CA TRP A 28 -4.05 1.28 -2.09
C TRP A 28 -5.12 0.19 -2.04
N GLY A 29 -5.98 0.11 -3.06
CA GLY A 29 -6.98 -0.95 -3.18
C GLY A 29 -6.33 -2.34 -3.10
N LEU A 30 -5.16 -2.53 -3.71
CA LEU A 30 -4.38 -3.76 -3.56
C LEU A 30 -3.97 -4.07 -2.11
N VAL A 31 -3.44 -3.08 -1.38
CA VAL A 31 -3.05 -3.25 0.04
C VAL A 31 -4.28 -3.64 0.86
N ALA A 32 -5.38 -2.93 0.68
CA ALA A 32 -6.61 -3.22 1.40
C ALA A 32 -7.19 -4.61 1.10
N LEU A 33 -7.23 -5.01 -0.17
CA LEU A 33 -7.65 -6.35 -0.58
C LEU A 33 -6.78 -7.43 0.07
N TYR A 34 -5.47 -7.20 0.15
CA TYR A 34 -4.56 -8.14 0.81
C TYR A 34 -4.89 -8.31 2.28
N TYR A 35 -5.04 -7.21 3.00
CA TYR A 35 -5.36 -7.27 4.42
C TYR A 35 -6.72 -7.93 4.67
N ARG A 36 -7.74 -7.60 3.87
CA ARG A 36 -9.06 -8.21 3.96
C ARG A 36 -9.02 -9.71 3.72
N HIS A 37 -8.45 -10.12 2.58
CA HIS A 37 -8.61 -11.48 2.10
C HIS A 37 -7.54 -12.45 2.62
N VAL A 38 -6.34 -11.96 2.96
CA VAL A 38 -5.21 -12.78 3.44
C VAL A 38 -5.04 -12.66 4.95
N LEU A 39 -5.05 -11.43 5.49
CA LEU A 39 -4.81 -11.20 6.92
C LEU A 39 -6.08 -11.18 7.77
N GLY A 40 -7.27 -11.17 7.16
CA GLY A 40 -8.55 -11.09 7.87
C GLY A 40 -8.75 -9.76 8.60
N LYS A 41 -8.11 -8.67 8.15
CA LYS A 41 -8.18 -7.34 8.73
C LYS A 41 -8.84 -6.38 7.75
N GLU A 42 -9.87 -5.66 8.20
CA GLU A 42 -10.45 -4.56 7.42
C GLU A 42 -9.63 -3.29 7.63
N VAL A 43 -8.87 -2.87 6.61
CA VAL A 43 -8.08 -1.61 6.60
C VAL A 43 -8.86 -0.49 5.94
N HIS A 44 -10.18 -0.56 6.08
CA HIS A 44 -11.12 0.37 5.50
C HIS A 44 -12.28 0.52 6.45
N HIS A 45 -12.16 1.44 7.41
CA HIS A 45 -13.35 1.86 8.15
C HIS A 45 -13.81 3.24 7.69
N LYS A 46 -14.20 3.33 6.41
CA LYS A 46 -15.35 4.11 5.93
C LYS A 46 -15.53 3.90 4.44
N ALA A 47 -16.79 3.96 3.99
CA ALA A 47 -17.25 3.97 2.59
C ALA A 47 -16.58 5.02 1.66
N GLY A 48 -15.58 5.75 2.16
CA GLY A 48 -14.96 6.91 1.55
C GLY A 48 -13.96 6.64 0.42
N TYR A 49 -13.38 5.44 0.30
CA TYR A 49 -12.39 5.16 -0.76
C TYR A 49 -13.04 5.16 -2.14
N GLU A 50 -14.17 4.45 -2.25
CA GLU A 50 -15.05 4.50 -3.42
C GLU A 50 -15.76 5.86 -3.55
N SER A 51 -15.83 6.66 -2.48
CA SER A 51 -16.43 8.00 -2.46
C SER A 51 -15.47 9.15 -2.85
N ASN A 52 -14.57 8.92 -3.82
CA ASN A 52 -13.77 9.97 -4.47
C ASN A 52 -12.60 10.58 -3.66
N ARG A 53 -12.24 10.04 -2.48
CA ARG A 53 -11.05 10.53 -1.73
C ARG A 53 -9.75 10.07 -2.42
N ASP A 54 -8.68 10.87 -2.34
CA ASP A 54 -7.40 10.54 -2.96
C ASP A 54 -6.55 9.60 -2.07
N PHE A 55 -5.54 8.97 -2.67
CA PHE A 55 -4.59 8.08 -1.98
C PHE A 55 -4.04 8.72 -0.70
N LEU A 56 -3.64 9.99 -0.77
CA LEU A 56 -3.00 10.69 0.33
C LEU A 56 -3.93 10.82 1.54
N THR A 57 -5.22 11.08 1.30
CA THR A 57 -6.24 11.15 2.35
C THR A 57 -6.39 9.80 3.06
N CYS A 58 -6.47 8.71 2.31
CA CYS A 58 -6.63 7.37 2.89
C CYS A 58 -5.35 6.87 3.57
N TYR A 59 -4.20 7.12 2.97
CA TYR A 59 -2.91 6.88 3.58
C TYR A 59 -2.79 7.60 4.94
N ARG A 60 -3.19 8.88 5.04
CA ARG A 60 -3.14 9.64 6.29
C ARG A 60 -4.06 9.09 7.39
N GLU A 61 -5.26 8.64 7.01
CA GLU A 61 -6.21 8.06 7.97
C GLU A 61 -5.73 6.72 8.52
N GLU A 62 -4.99 5.93 7.73
CA GLU A 62 -4.60 4.56 8.06
C GLU A 62 -3.16 4.42 8.56
N VAL A 63 -2.22 5.29 8.11
CA VAL A 63 -0.80 5.24 8.51
C VAL A 63 -0.62 5.43 10.03
N VAL A 64 -1.59 6.02 10.71
CA VAL A 64 -1.59 6.12 12.18
C VAL A 64 -1.67 4.76 12.87
N PHE A 65 -2.15 3.71 12.20
CA PHE A 65 -2.15 2.34 12.73
C PHE A 65 -0.87 1.59 12.38
N TRP A 66 0.03 2.18 11.61
CA TRP A 66 1.23 1.51 11.16
C TRP A 66 2.38 1.76 12.12
N GLN A 67 3.31 0.83 12.18
CA GLN A 67 4.57 0.97 12.90
C GLN A 67 5.70 1.00 11.88
N ARG A 68 6.54 2.03 11.96
CA ARG A 68 7.67 2.16 11.05
C ARG A 68 8.71 1.09 11.37
N GLU A 69 9.12 0.37 10.34
CA GLU A 69 10.16 -0.65 10.41
C GLU A 69 11.47 -0.11 9.81
N LYS A 70 12.60 -0.53 10.38
CA LYS A 70 13.93 -0.16 9.87
C LYS A 70 14.32 -0.95 8.61
N VAL A 71 13.73 -2.12 8.45
CA VAL A 71 14.00 -3.07 7.36
C VAL A 71 12.67 -3.57 6.79
N PRO A 72 12.65 -4.08 5.55
CA PRO A 72 11.45 -4.71 5.00
C PRO A 72 11.05 -5.91 5.86
N VAL A 73 9.77 -6.02 6.17
CA VAL A 73 9.20 -7.14 6.93
C VAL A 73 8.14 -7.86 6.10
N GLU A 74 8.03 -9.16 6.29
CA GLU A 74 7.01 -9.96 5.62
C GLU A 74 5.61 -9.48 6.03
N ASP A 75 4.67 -9.45 5.07
CA ASP A 75 3.32 -8.89 5.24
C ASP A 75 3.31 -7.38 5.55
N GLY A 76 4.48 -6.74 5.48
CA GLY A 76 4.66 -5.32 5.65
C GLY A 76 4.22 -4.52 4.43
N ILE A 77 4.23 -3.21 4.60
CA ILE A 77 3.92 -2.23 3.57
C ILE A 77 5.20 -1.46 3.27
N PHE A 78 5.45 -1.19 1.99
CA PHE A 78 6.41 -0.18 1.60
C PHE A 78 5.66 1.06 1.11
N VAL A 79 6.22 2.23 1.40
CA VAL A 79 5.73 3.52 0.92
C VAL A 79 6.84 4.17 0.10
N GLY A 80 6.54 4.43 -1.16
CA GLY A 80 7.41 5.16 -2.08
C GLY A 80 7.11 6.65 -2.05
N TYR A 81 8.16 7.45 -1.88
CA TYR A 81 8.06 8.90 -1.83
C TYR A 81 8.76 9.54 -3.03
N MET A 82 8.18 10.65 -3.51
CA MET A 82 8.83 11.60 -4.41
C MET A 82 9.07 12.90 -3.62
N GLY A 83 10.33 13.19 -3.33
CA GLY A 83 10.70 14.18 -2.32
C GLY A 83 10.13 13.82 -0.95
N ARG A 84 9.25 14.68 -0.43
CA ARG A 84 8.56 14.48 0.86
C ARG A 84 7.15 13.89 0.72
N ARG A 85 6.64 13.77 -0.51
CA ARG A 85 5.26 13.33 -0.76
C ARG A 85 5.21 11.82 -0.94
N ALA A 86 4.34 11.14 -0.18
CA ALA A 86 3.99 9.75 -0.42
C ALA A 86 3.17 9.67 -1.72
N GLU A 87 3.65 8.91 -2.70
CA GLU A 87 2.98 8.79 -4.01
C GLU A 87 2.53 7.36 -4.30
N HIS A 88 3.12 6.38 -3.61
CA HIS A 88 2.92 4.98 -3.95
C HIS A 88 3.03 4.06 -2.75
N VAL A 89 2.28 2.96 -2.77
CA VAL A 89 2.36 1.91 -1.76
C VAL A 89 2.32 0.53 -2.38
N GLY A 90 2.76 -0.46 -1.61
CA GLY A 90 2.54 -1.86 -1.91
C GLY A 90 2.97 -2.72 -0.74
N LEU A 91 2.95 -4.03 -0.96
CA LEU A 91 3.22 -5.02 0.06
C LEU A 91 4.62 -5.60 -0.11
N VAL A 92 5.26 -5.90 1.01
CA VAL A 92 6.51 -6.66 1.08
C VAL A 92 6.17 -8.12 1.28
N LEU A 93 6.35 -8.94 0.24
CA LEU A 93 6.05 -10.37 0.26
C LEU A 93 7.23 -11.16 -0.28
N ASN A 94 7.79 -12.06 0.52
CA ASN A 94 9.00 -12.84 0.21
C ASN A 94 10.18 -11.97 -0.27
N GLY A 95 10.38 -10.82 0.36
CA GLY A 95 11.42 -9.85 -0.03
C GLY A 95 11.18 -9.12 -1.38
N MET A 96 9.98 -9.28 -1.95
CA MET A 96 9.55 -8.64 -3.20
C MET A 96 8.48 -7.58 -2.92
N ALA A 97 8.32 -6.64 -3.84
CA ALA A 97 7.28 -5.62 -3.82
C ALA A 97 6.09 -6.06 -4.67
N LEU A 98 4.97 -6.44 -4.03
CA LEU A 98 3.70 -6.60 -4.73
C LEU A 98 3.00 -5.24 -4.76
N HIS A 99 2.74 -4.71 -5.96
CA HIS A 99 2.15 -3.39 -6.11
C HIS A 99 1.37 -3.23 -7.40
N SER A 100 0.31 -2.41 -7.38
CA SER A 100 -0.41 -2.00 -8.59
C SER A 100 0.29 -0.80 -9.22
N ARG A 101 0.94 -1.00 -10.36
CA ARG A 101 1.61 0.08 -11.08
C ARG A 101 0.55 1.04 -11.63
N GLY A 102 0.75 2.36 -11.45
CA GLY A 102 -0.19 3.44 -11.81
C GLY A 102 -0.70 3.46 -13.25
N LEU A 103 -1.34 4.55 -13.68
CA LEU A 103 -2.06 4.69 -14.96
C LEU A 103 -1.51 3.83 -16.12
N ASN A 104 -2.40 3.02 -16.73
CA ASN A 104 -2.10 2.03 -17.77
C ASN A 104 -1.20 0.87 -17.33
N GLY A 105 -1.05 0.65 -16.03
CA GLY A 105 -0.34 -0.47 -15.43
C GLY A 105 -1.24 -1.58 -14.94
N SER A 106 -0.63 -2.50 -14.20
CA SER A 106 -1.29 -3.62 -13.55
C SER A 106 -0.51 -4.01 -12.29
N VAL A 107 -1.11 -4.89 -11.49
CA VAL A 107 -0.45 -5.48 -10.33
C VAL A 107 0.70 -6.38 -10.77
N ARG A 108 1.87 -6.18 -10.16
CA ARG A 108 3.08 -6.96 -10.46
C ARG A 108 3.89 -7.19 -9.19
N LEU A 109 4.82 -8.13 -9.31
CA LEU A 109 5.81 -8.46 -8.30
C LEU A 109 7.19 -8.05 -8.79
N ASP A 110 7.69 -6.92 -8.30
CA ASP A 110 9.01 -6.39 -8.65
C ASP A 110 9.99 -6.60 -7.49
N LYS A 111 11.31 -6.66 -7.77
CA LYS A 111 12.31 -6.74 -6.69
C LYS A 111 12.23 -5.45 -5.86
N LEU A 112 12.28 -5.55 -4.54
CA LEU A 112 12.13 -4.38 -3.67
C LEU A 112 13.17 -3.27 -3.97
N ARG A 113 14.41 -3.66 -4.31
CA ARG A 113 15.48 -2.76 -4.78
C ARG A 113 15.12 -1.90 -6.01
N VAL A 114 14.12 -2.31 -6.80
CA VAL A 114 13.64 -1.52 -7.94
C VAL A 114 12.85 -0.32 -7.41
N MET A 115 12.06 -0.50 -6.35
CA MET A 115 11.33 0.60 -5.72
C MET A 115 12.30 1.64 -5.16
N GLU A 116 13.39 1.19 -4.54
CA GLU A 116 14.45 2.07 -4.03
C GLU A 116 15.17 2.89 -5.12
N LYS A 117 15.11 2.45 -6.38
CA LYS A 117 15.67 3.20 -7.52
C LYS A 117 14.65 4.14 -8.16
N VAL A 118 13.37 3.80 -8.08
CA VAL A 118 12.27 4.58 -8.70
C VAL A 118 11.86 5.76 -7.82
N PHE A 119 11.85 5.57 -6.51
CA PHE A 119 11.45 6.58 -5.53
C PHE A 119 12.67 7.27 -4.94
N THR A 120 12.51 8.53 -4.53
CA THR A 120 13.58 9.26 -3.84
C THR A 120 13.81 8.75 -2.42
N LYS A 121 12.79 8.11 -1.83
CA LYS A 121 12.84 7.45 -0.53
C LYS A 121 11.82 6.31 -0.50
N VAL A 122 12.19 5.20 0.12
CA VAL A 122 11.27 4.11 0.46
C VAL A 122 11.28 3.91 1.97
N GLU A 123 10.11 3.80 2.58
CA GLU A 123 9.97 3.47 4.00
C GLU A 123 9.14 2.20 4.17
N PHE A 124 9.42 1.46 5.24
CA PHE A 124 8.76 0.19 5.54
C PHE A 124 7.92 0.30 6.79
N TYR A 125 6.81 -0.43 6.79
CA TYR A 125 5.83 -0.41 7.86
C TYR A 125 5.26 -1.79 8.11
N SER A 126 4.93 -2.07 9.36
CA SER A 126 4.05 -3.17 9.76
C SER A 126 2.73 -2.58 10.25
N TYR A 127 1.65 -3.37 10.23
CA TYR A 127 0.40 -2.94 10.82
C TYR A 127 0.43 -3.15 12.34
N GLY A 128 0.48 -2.05 13.08
CA GLY A 128 0.50 -2.04 14.53
C GLY A 128 -0.87 -2.36 15.13
N THR A 129 -0.86 -2.74 16.41
CA THR A 129 -2.07 -2.95 17.23
C THR A 129 -2.51 -1.68 17.96
N SER A 130 -1.71 -0.61 17.91
CA SER A 130 -1.93 0.64 18.66
C SER A 130 -1.80 1.86 17.74
N ARG A 131 -2.69 2.84 17.92
CA ARG A 131 -2.73 4.08 17.11
C ARG A 131 -1.59 5.03 17.51
N ASN A 132 -0.75 5.42 16.55
CA ASN A 132 0.30 6.43 16.67
C ASN A 132 0.00 7.67 15.80
N PRO A 133 -0.56 8.74 16.37
CA PRO A 133 -0.94 9.94 15.61
C PRO A 133 0.26 10.75 15.07
N ALA A 134 1.50 10.51 15.53
CA ALA A 134 2.69 11.21 15.04
C ALA A 134 3.01 10.89 13.57
N LEU A 135 2.55 9.73 13.06
CA LEU A 135 2.80 9.30 11.68
C LEU A 135 1.95 10.05 10.64
N ALA A 136 0.76 10.53 11.00
CA ALA A 136 -0.05 11.35 10.11
C ALA A 136 0.63 12.69 9.77
N ARG A 137 1.35 13.28 10.75
CA ARG A 137 2.06 14.56 10.59
C ARG A 137 3.30 14.45 9.69
N GLY A 138 3.95 13.29 9.63
CA GLY A 138 5.08 13.06 8.70
C GLY A 138 4.66 12.98 7.22
N ALA A 139 3.36 12.75 6.96
CA ALA A 139 2.76 12.80 5.62
C ALA A 139 2.29 14.22 5.23
N GLU A 140 2.39 15.18 6.15
CA GLU A 140 2.21 16.61 5.93
C GLU A 140 3.56 17.17 5.44
N GLY A 141 3.76 17.24 4.13
CA GLY A 141 4.66 18.27 3.63
C GLY A 141 4.04 19.60 4.03
N GLU A 142 4.62 20.30 5.01
CA GLU A 142 4.24 21.67 5.33
C GLU A 142 4.51 22.56 4.10
N ASN A 143 3.40 23.08 3.56
CA ASN A 143 3.19 24.18 2.61
C ASN A 143 3.98 24.17 1.29
#